data_AF-A0A1F3ZSF0-F1
#
_entry.id   AF-A0A1F3ZSF0-F1
#
_cell.length_a   1.000
_cell.length_b   1.000
_cell.length_c   1.000
_cell.angle_alpha   90.00
_cell.angle_beta   90.00
_cell.angle_gamma   90.00
#
_symmetry.space_group_name_H-M   'P 1'
#
loop_
_entity.id
_entity.type
_entity.pdbx_description
1 polymer ?
#
loop_
_entity_poly.entity_id
_entity_poly.type
_entity_poly.pdbx_seq_one_letter_code
_entity_poly.pdbx_strand_id
1 'polypeptide(L)'
;MPRRFTATLADLDPSLILAATGIGAGDMVSATIAGAEYGLTLIWALAAGVGLKFAITEGAARWQLSTGTTLIEGWRDHLPRAAVVAFFIYFVVWSYVVASALVAASALVPAAVVPTIPLSVWGFVHAVAAFVMVYFGRYEWFLNVMKWFIGLMFGAVIATTGTTFP
;
A
#
# COMPACT_ATOMS: atom_id res chain seq x y z
N MET A 1 -18.43 -1.67 34.02
CA MET A 1 -18.58 -1.74 32.54
C MET A 1 -17.21 -1.59 31.85
N PRO A 2 -16.43 -2.66 31.63
CA PRO A 2 -15.20 -2.62 30.85
C PRO A 2 -15.31 -3.59 29.66
N ARG A 3 -16.03 -3.21 28.60
CA ARG A 3 -16.06 -3.95 27.32
C ARG A 3 -15.67 -3.08 26.11
N ARG A 4 -15.38 -1.79 26.33
CA ARG A 4 -14.99 -0.89 25.24
C ARG A 4 -13.57 -1.16 24.73
N PHE A 5 -12.60 -1.39 25.61
CA PHE A 5 -11.18 -1.47 25.21
C PHE A 5 -10.85 -2.67 24.31
N THR A 6 -11.47 -3.83 24.54
CA THR A 6 -11.27 -5.02 23.69
C THR A 6 -12.05 -4.94 22.38
N ALA A 7 -13.17 -4.22 22.35
CA ALA A 7 -13.90 -3.95 21.10
C ALA A 7 -13.10 -2.99 20.20
N THR A 8 -12.50 -1.93 20.77
CA THR A 8 -11.63 -1.03 19.99
C THR A 8 -10.40 -1.74 19.44
N LEU A 9 -9.80 -2.67 20.18
CA LEU A 9 -8.65 -3.46 19.69
C LEU A 9 -9.03 -4.38 18.52
N ALA A 10 -10.26 -4.92 18.50
CA ALA A 10 -10.75 -5.71 17.36
C ALA A 10 -11.02 -4.86 16.11
N ASP A 11 -11.45 -3.60 16.27
CA ASP A 11 -11.67 -2.65 15.16
C ASP A 11 -10.36 -2.00 14.64
N LEU A 12 -9.29 -2.04 15.45
CA LEU A 12 -7.95 -1.60 15.04
C LEU A 12 -7.30 -2.57 14.05
N ASP A 13 -7.65 -3.85 14.10
CA ASP A 13 -7.07 -4.86 13.23
C ASP A 13 -7.28 -4.56 11.73
N PRO A 14 -8.51 -4.33 11.23
CA PRO A 14 -8.71 -3.98 9.82
C PRO A 14 -8.11 -2.62 9.44
N SER A 15 -8.17 -1.63 10.33
CA SER A 15 -7.71 -0.26 10.05
C SER A 15 -6.19 -0.15 10.02
N LEU A 16 -5.47 -0.90 10.87
CA LEU A 16 -4.00 -0.99 10.84
C LEU A 16 -3.52 -1.66 9.55
N ILE A 17 -4.19 -2.72 9.11
CA ILE A 17 -3.84 -3.39 7.84
C ILE A 17 -4.12 -2.45 6.68
N LEU A 18 -5.26 -1.77 6.66
CA LEU A 18 -5.57 -0.79 5.63
C LEU A 18 -4.52 0.34 5.57
N ALA A 19 -4.07 0.82 6.73
CA ALA A 19 -3.00 1.81 6.82
C ALA A 19 -1.67 1.27 6.28
N ALA A 20 -1.30 0.04 6.64
CA ALA A 20 -0.07 -0.61 6.18
C ALA A 20 -0.09 -0.95 4.68
N THR A 21 -1.26 -1.32 4.14
CA THR A 21 -1.47 -1.55 2.70
C THR A 21 -1.37 -0.24 1.91
N GLY A 22 -1.58 0.90 2.57
CA GLY A 22 -1.43 2.24 1.99
C GLY A 22 0.01 2.70 1.84
N ILE A 23 1.01 1.85 2.12
CA ILE A 23 2.44 2.09 1.86
C ILE A 23 2.90 1.02 0.86
N GLY A 24 3.22 1.44 -0.36
CA GLY A 24 3.61 0.53 -1.43
C GLY A 24 5.10 0.19 -1.41
N ALA A 25 5.49 -0.83 -2.19
CA ALA A 25 6.91 -1.15 -2.43
C ALA A 25 7.68 0.05 -3.02
N GLY A 26 7.01 0.89 -3.83
CA GLY A 26 7.58 2.13 -4.34
C GLY A 26 7.90 3.15 -3.24
N ASP A 27 7.02 3.33 -2.26
CA ASP A 27 7.25 4.24 -1.14
C ASP A 27 8.45 3.79 -0.30
N MET A 28 8.62 2.47 -0.13
CA MET A 28 9.78 1.92 0.56
C MET A 28 11.08 2.20 -0.20
N VAL A 29 11.12 1.94 -1.50
CA VAL A 29 12.31 2.21 -2.33
C VAL A 29 12.66 3.70 -2.32
N SER A 30 11.68 4.57 -2.53
CA SER A 30 11.89 6.02 -2.48
C SER A 30 12.36 6.49 -1.11
N ALA A 31 11.80 5.97 -0.02
CA ALA A 31 12.24 6.28 1.33
C ALA A 31 13.67 5.80 1.61
N THR A 32 14.04 4.60 1.13
CA THR A 32 15.40 4.07 1.26
C THR A 32 16.41 4.91 0.47
N ILE A 33 16.11 5.26 -0.77
CA ILE A 33 16.98 6.13 -1.60
C ILE A 33 17.11 7.51 -0.95
N ALA A 34 15.99 8.12 -0.54
CA ALA A 34 15.99 9.41 0.12
C ALA A 34 16.81 9.39 1.43
N GLY A 35 16.71 8.32 2.22
CA GLY A 35 17.51 8.13 3.42
C GLY A 35 19.01 7.92 3.13
N ALA A 36 19.35 7.21 2.05
CA ALA A 36 20.73 6.98 1.64
C ALA A 36 21.42 8.26 1.10
N GLU A 37 20.70 9.06 0.32
CA GLU A 37 21.25 10.27 -0.31
C GLU A 37 21.21 11.50 0.62
N TYR A 38 20.14 11.66 1.42
CA TYR A 38 19.88 12.88 2.18
C TYR A 38 19.84 12.68 3.71
N GLY A 39 20.05 11.46 4.21
CA GLY A 39 20.03 11.17 5.64
C GLY A 39 18.74 11.66 6.32
N LEU A 40 18.88 12.44 7.40
CA LEU A 40 17.75 12.97 8.17
C LEU A 40 17.22 14.32 7.65
N THR A 41 17.84 14.90 6.62
CA THR A 41 17.48 16.23 6.12
C THR A 41 16.04 16.31 5.60
N LEU A 42 15.49 15.18 5.13
CA LEU A 42 14.13 15.10 4.58
C LEU A 42 13.06 14.71 5.62
N ILE A 43 13.38 14.62 6.92
CA ILE A 43 12.39 14.28 7.95
C ILE A 43 11.23 15.27 8.02
N TRP A 44 11.48 16.56 7.80
CA TRP A 44 10.40 17.55 7.78
C TRP A 44 9.42 17.30 6.62
N ALA A 45 9.92 16.84 5.47
CA ALA A 45 9.11 16.51 4.30
C ALA A 45 8.25 15.26 4.56
N LEU A 46 8.80 14.27 5.28
CA LEU A 46 8.04 13.12 5.76
C LEU A 46 6.88 13.56 6.69
N ALA A 47 7.16 14.42 7.67
CA ALA A 47 6.14 14.94 8.58
C ALA A 47 5.04 15.73 7.84
N ALA A 48 5.44 16.57 6.89
CA ALA A 48 4.50 17.31 6.03
C ALA A 48 3.65 16.37 5.17
N GLY A 49 4.27 15.34 4.57
CA GLY A 49 3.57 14.34 3.76
C GLY A 49 2.56 13.53 4.56
N VAL A 50 2.90 13.13 5.79
CA VAL A 50 1.97 12.45 6.72
C VAL A 50 0.81 13.37 7.07
N GLY A 51 1.07 14.64 7.38
CA GLY A 51 0.03 15.64 7.67
C GLY A 51 -0.92 15.85 6.49
N LEU A 52 -0.38 15.95 5.27
CA LEU A 52 -1.17 16.09 4.05
C LEU A 52 -2.02 14.84 3.78
N LYS A 53 -1.43 13.64 3.89
CA LYS A 53 -2.14 12.37 3.71
C LYS A 53 -3.27 12.23 4.73
N PHE A 54 -3.03 12.63 5.98
CA PHE A 54 -4.06 12.66 7.02
C PHE A 54 -5.22 13.59 6.64
N ALA A 55 -4.93 14.85 6.26
CA ALA A 55 -5.96 15.82 5.89
C ALA A 55 -6.82 15.36 4.69
N ILE A 56 -6.19 14.77 3.67
CA ILE A 56 -6.89 14.22 2.50
C ILE A 56 -7.78 13.04 2.90
N THR A 57 -7.25 12.10 3.69
CA THR A 57 -7.97 10.89 4.09
C THR A 57 -9.14 11.23 5.02
N GLU A 58 -8.94 12.16 5.95
CA GLU A 58 -9.99 12.65 6.83
C GLU A 58 -11.08 13.37 6.04
N GLY A 59 -10.70 14.23 5.08
CA GLY A 59 -11.66 14.92 4.20
C GLY A 59 -12.52 13.94 3.41
N ALA A 60 -11.90 12.89 2.84
CA ALA A 60 -12.62 11.83 2.13
C ALA A 60 -13.56 11.04 3.06
N ALA A 61 -13.10 10.70 4.27
CA ALA A 61 -13.92 10.01 5.25
C ALA A 61 -15.12 10.85 5.70
N ARG A 62 -14.91 12.15 5.97
CA ARG A 62 -15.99 13.10 6.31
C ARG A 62 -17.01 13.20 5.19
N TRP A 63 -16.58 13.25 3.92
CA TRP A 63 -17.48 13.25 2.76
C TRP A 63 -18.34 11.98 2.69
N GLN A 64 -17.71 10.81 2.82
CA GLN A 64 -18.42 9.53 2.76
C GLN A 64 -19.46 9.40 3.88
N LEU A 65 -19.12 9.85 5.10
CA LEU A 65 -20.01 9.82 6.25
C LEU A 65 -21.18 10.81 6.13
N SER A 66 -20.97 11.98 5.53
CA SER A 66 -22.03 12.99 5.40
C SER A 66 -22.96 12.74 4.21
N THR A 67 -22.41 12.24 3.10
CA THR A 67 -23.13 12.15 1.82
C THR A 67 -23.65 10.73 1.56
N GLY A 68 -23.07 9.72 2.21
CA GLY A 68 -23.38 8.31 1.97
C GLY A 68 -22.91 7.79 0.61
N THR A 69 -22.19 8.60 -0.16
CA THR A 69 -21.65 8.25 -1.49
C THR A 69 -20.13 8.11 -1.43
N THR A 70 -19.59 7.28 -2.32
CA THR A 70 -18.14 7.18 -2.52
C THR A 70 -17.60 8.46 -3.15
N LEU A 71 -16.31 8.74 -2.95
CA LEU A 71 -15.65 9.91 -3.56
C LEU A 71 -15.77 9.89 -5.10
N ILE A 72 -15.71 8.69 -5.70
CA ILE A 72 -15.81 8.49 -7.16
C ILE A 72 -17.22 8.78 -7.68
N GLU A 73 -18.25 8.34 -6.95
CA GLU A 73 -19.64 8.70 -7.27
C GLU A 73 -19.85 10.21 -7.13
N GLY A 74 -19.32 10.80 -6.05
CA GLY A 74 -19.31 12.25 -5.85
C GLY A 74 -18.66 12.99 -7.02
N TRP A 75 -17.53 12.50 -7.54
CA TRP A 75 -16.86 13.08 -8.70
C TRP A 75 -17.69 12.94 -9.97
N ARG A 76 -18.30 11.77 -10.22
CA ARG A 76 -19.18 11.58 -11.37
C ARG A 76 -20.33 12.58 -11.37
N ASP A 77 -20.88 12.87 -10.19
CA ASP A 77 -22.09 13.68 -10.04
C ASP A 77 -21.81 15.19 -9.95
N HIS A 78 -20.63 15.60 -9.45
CA HIS A 78 -20.29 17.02 -9.23
C HIS A 78 -19.25 17.59 -10.21
N LEU A 79 -18.47 16.76 -10.92
CA LEU A 79 -17.49 17.24 -11.90
C LEU A 79 -18.01 17.15 -13.34
N PRO A 80 -17.52 18.01 -14.24
CA PRO A 80 -17.82 17.88 -15.66
C PRO A 80 -17.35 16.53 -16.19
N ARG A 81 -18.16 15.88 -17.04
CA ARG A 81 -17.87 14.55 -17.62
C ARG A 81 -16.47 14.46 -18.24
N ALA A 82 -15.98 15.54 -18.85
CA ALA A 82 -14.64 15.62 -19.40
C ALA A 82 -13.53 15.39 -18.33
N ALA A 83 -13.68 15.95 -17.13
CA ALA A 83 -12.72 15.75 -16.04
C ALA A 83 -12.76 14.32 -15.50
N VAL A 84 -13.96 13.72 -15.39
CA VAL A 84 -14.12 12.32 -14.95
C VAL A 84 -13.50 11.35 -15.95
N VAL A 85 -13.70 11.56 -17.25
CA VAL A 85 -13.10 10.74 -18.31
C VAL A 85 -11.57 10.91 -18.33
N ALA A 86 -11.07 12.15 -18.23
CA ALA A 86 -9.64 12.41 -18.15
C ALA A 86 -9.00 11.71 -16.93
N PHE A 87 -9.64 11.79 -15.77
CA PHE A 87 -9.19 11.09 -14.57
C PHE A 87 -9.24 9.57 -14.74
N PHE A 88 -10.28 9.02 -15.37
CA PHE A 88 -10.38 7.59 -15.63
C PHE A 88 -9.25 7.10 -16.55
N ILE A 89 -8.95 7.82 -17.63
CA ILE A 89 -7.83 7.50 -18.53
C ILE A 89 -6.51 7.54 -17.75
N TYR A 90 -6.29 8.60 -16.97
CA TYR A 90 -5.13 8.72 -16.09
C TYR A 90 -5.04 7.53 -15.13
N PHE A 91 -6.14 7.15 -14.48
CA PHE A 91 -6.20 6.07 -13.50
C PHE A 91 -5.85 4.73 -14.14
N VAL A 92 -6.35 4.43 -15.34
CA VAL A 92 -5.99 3.20 -16.07
C VAL A 92 -4.50 3.14 -16.39
N VAL A 93 -3.94 4.23 -16.93
CA VAL A 93 -2.50 4.29 -17.25
C VAL A 93 -1.67 4.15 -15.99
N TRP A 94 -2.04 4.88 -14.94
CA TRP A 94 -1.35 4.85 -13.65
C TRP A 94 -1.40 3.46 -13.01
N SER A 95 -2.58 2.81 -12.96
CA SER A 95 -2.72 1.47 -12.42
C SER A 95 -1.89 0.45 -13.18
N TYR A 96 -1.81 0.55 -14.51
CA TYR A 96 -0.96 -0.33 -15.32
C TYR A 96 0.54 -0.16 -14.98
N VAL A 97 1.01 1.08 -14.87
CA VAL A 97 2.41 1.38 -14.52
C VAL A 97 2.74 0.89 -13.12
N VAL A 98 1.86 1.15 -12.14
CA VAL A 98 2.05 0.73 -10.75
C VAL A 98 2.02 -0.80 -10.64
N ALA A 99 1.06 -1.47 -11.28
CA ALA A 99 0.98 -2.93 -11.29
C ALA A 99 2.25 -3.55 -11.90
N SER A 100 2.73 -3.00 -13.02
CA SER A 100 3.95 -3.46 -13.68
C SER A 100 5.17 -3.32 -12.76
N ALA A 101 5.30 -2.19 -12.06
CA ALA A 101 6.37 -1.96 -11.09
C ALA A 101 6.31 -2.94 -9.91
N LEU A 102 5.12 -3.26 -9.40
CA LEU A 102 4.93 -4.23 -8.32
C LEU A 102 5.32 -5.65 -8.76
N VAL A 103 4.95 -6.06 -9.97
CA VAL A 103 5.33 -7.36 -10.53
C VAL A 103 6.85 -7.46 -10.69
N ALA A 104 7.51 -6.40 -11.18
CA ALA A 104 8.96 -6.36 -11.28
C ALA A 104 9.63 -6.43 -9.89
N ALA A 105 9.16 -5.63 -8.92
CA ALA A 105 9.72 -5.58 -7.59
C ALA A 105 9.59 -6.93 -6.84
N SER A 106 8.44 -7.59 -6.94
CA SER A 106 8.21 -8.90 -6.32
C SER A 106 9.05 -10.02 -6.95
N ALA A 107 9.42 -9.89 -8.23
CA ALA A 107 10.26 -10.86 -8.93
C ALA A 107 11.76 -10.76 -8.61
N LEU A 108 12.24 -9.64 -8.08
CA LEU A 108 13.67 -9.39 -7.86
C LEU A 108 14.30 -10.41 -6.90
N VAL A 109 13.69 -10.61 -5.74
CA VAL A 109 14.20 -11.50 -4.69
C VAL A 109 14.31 -12.96 -5.16
N PRO A 110 13.25 -13.60 -5.69
CA PRO A 110 13.34 -14.99 -6.13
C PRO A 110 14.29 -15.16 -7.33
N ALA A 111 14.41 -14.15 -8.20
CA ALA A 111 15.42 -14.16 -9.27
C ALA A 111 16.85 -14.07 -8.72
N ALA A 112 17.09 -13.36 -7.61
CA ALA A 112 18.39 -13.34 -6.94
C ALA A 112 18.73 -14.67 -6.25
N VAL A 113 17.73 -15.40 -5.73
CA VAL A 113 17.91 -16.71 -5.08
C VAL A 113 18.08 -17.82 -6.11
N VAL A 114 17.31 -17.80 -7.20
CA VAL A 114 17.36 -18.80 -8.28
C VAL A 114 17.57 -18.10 -9.62
N PRO A 115 18.84 -17.76 -9.97
CA PRO A 115 19.16 -16.96 -11.14
C PRO A 115 18.99 -17.70 -12.48
N THR A 116 18.76 -19.02 -12.44
CA THR A 116 18.53 -19.83 -13.65
C THR A 116 17.17 -19.59 -14.29
N ILE A 117 16.21 -19.02 -13.54
CA ILE A 117 14.86 -18.74 -14.02
C ILE A 117 14.75 -17.24 -14.38
N PRO A 118 14.26 -16.89 -15.57
CA PRO A 118 14.11 -15.49 -15.97
C PRO A 118 13.20 -14.69 -15.03
N LEU A 119 13.53 -13.41 -14.82
CA LEU A 119 12.75 -12.47 -14.01
C LEU A 119 11.27 -12.43 -14.43
N SER A 120 10.99 -12.50 -15.74
CA SER A 120 9.63 -12.48 -16.30
C SER A 120 8.79 -13.67 -15.82
N VAL A 121 9.40 -14.85 -15.65
CA VAL A 121 8.72 -16.04 -15.14
C VAL A 121 8.38 -15.86 -13.67
N TRP A 122 9.32 -15.35 -12.86
CA TRP A 122 9.05 -15.03 -11.46
C TRP A 122 7.95 -13.99 -11.29
N GLY A 123 7.97 -12.94 -12.11
CA GLY A 123 6.91 -11.93 -12.13
C GLY A 123 5.55 -12.51 -12.50
N PHE A 124 5.49 -13.33 -13.54
CA PHE A 124 4.24 -14.00 -13.94
C PHE A 124 3.70 -14.90 -12.83
N VAL A 125 4.56 -15.70 -12.18
CA VAL A 125 4.17 -16.58 -11.07
C VAL A 125 3.58 -15.76 -9.90
N HIS A 126 4.23 -14.67 -9.50
CA HIS A 126 3.71 -13.82 -8.42
C HIS A 126 2.41 -13.10 -8.81
N ALA A 127 2.30 -12.63 -10.07
CA ALA A 127 1.08 -12.00 -10.56
C ALA A 127 -0.11 -12.97 -10.58
N VAL A 128 0.10 -14.21 -11.04
CA VAL A 128 -0.93 -15.26 -11.03
C VAL A 128 -1.28 -15.65 -9.61
N ALA A 129 -0.29 -15.81 -8.72
CA ALA A 129 -0.55 -16.11 -7.31
C ALA A 129 -1.39 -15.02 -6.64
N ALA A 130 -1.05 -13.74 -6.84
CA ALA A 130 -1.81 -12.61 -6.35
C ALA A 130 -3.23 -12.57 -6.94
N PHE A 131 -3.38 -12.83 -8.24
CA PHE A 131 -4.70 -12.90 -8.89
C PHE A 131 -5.57 -14.01 -8.30
N VAL A 132 -5.04 -15.23 -8.16
CA VAL A 132 -5.76 -16.37 -7.56
C VAL A 132 -6.15 -16.06 -6.11
N MET A 133 -5.24 -15.44 -5.36
CA MET A 133 -5.47 -15.03 -3.98
C MET A 133 -6.63 -14.05 -3.86
N VAL A 134 -6.69 -13.04 -4.72
CA VAL A 134 -7.76 -12.03 -4.73
C VAL A 134 -9.07 -12.61 -5.27
N TYR A 135 -8.99 -13.46 -6.29
CA TYR A 135 -10.17 -14.02 -6.95
C TYR A 135 -10.95 -14.99 -6.05
N PHE A 136 -10.25 -15.83 -5.27
CA PHE A 136 -10.87 -16.82 -4.37
C PHE A 136 -10.88 -16.41 -2.90
N GLY A 137 -10.11 -15.40 -2.51
CA GLY A 137 -9.91 -15.04 -1.12
C GLY A 137 -11.15 -14.39 -0.49
N ARG A 138 -11.66 -15.01 0.58
CA ARG A 138 -12.54 -14.30 1.52
C ARG A 138 -11.73 -13.18 2.17
N TYR A 139 -12.34 -12.02 2.40
CA TYR A 139 -11.69 -10.84 2.98
C TYR A 139 -10.83 -11.16 4.22
N GLU A 140 -11.33 -12.02 5.11
CA GLU A 140 -10.61 -12.51 6.30
C GLU A 140 -9.29 -13.24 5.98
N TRP A 141 -9.27 -14.09 4.95
CA TRP A 141 -8.06 -14.83 4.57
C TRP A 141 -7.02 -13.89 3.96
N PHE A 142 -7.46 -12.96 3.12
CA PHE A 142 -6.59 -11.93 2.56
C PHE A 142 -5.96 -11.06 3.67
N LEU A 143 -6.78 -10.59 4.62
CA LEU A 143 -6.31 -9.82 5.75
C LEU A 143 -5.28 -10.57 6.59
N ASN A 144 -5.51 -11.86 6.88
CA ASN A 144 -4.58 -12.66 7.68
C ASN A 144 -3.23 -12.83 6.99
N VAL A 145 -3.21 -13.08 5.67
CA VAL A 145 -1.96 -13.18 4.91
C VAL A 145 -1.23 -11.83 4.88
N MET A 146 -1.94 -10.72 4.70
CA MET A 146 -1.35 -9.37 4.75
C MET A 146 -0.74 -9.06 6.13
N LYS A 147 -1.44 -9.39 7.23
CA LYS A 147 -0.92 -9.23 8.60
C LYS A 147 0.43 -9.95 8.76
N TRP A 148 0.53 -11.18 8.26
CA TRP A 148 1.78 -11.96 8.29
C TRP A 148 2.91 -11.27 7.51
N PHE A 149 2.66 -10.83 6.27
CA PHE A 149 3.68 -10.16 5.47
C PHE A 149 4.13 -8.81 6.06
N ILE A 150 3.20 -8.02 6.61
CA ILE A 150 3.53 -6.76 7.28
C ILE A 150 4.42 -7.02 8.51
N GLY A 151 4.06 -8.01 9.33
CA GLY A 151 4.86 -8.41 10.49
C GLY A 151 6.25 -8.89 10.09
N LEU A 152 6.34 -9.69 9.03
CA LEU A 152 7.61 -10.16 8.47
C LEU A 152 8.47 -9.01 7.94
N MET A 153 7.87 -8.07 7.21
CA MET A 153 8.57 -6.90 6.67
C MET A 153 9.12 -6.02 7.79
N PHE A 154 8.31 -5.73 8.81
CA PHE A 154 8.75 -4.96 9.97
C PHE A 154 9.90 -5.63 10.72
N GLY A 155 9.77 -6.95 10.96
CA GLY A 155 10.84 -7.74 11.59
C GLY A 155 12.13 -7.74 10.77
N ALA A 156 12.03 -7.91 9.44
CA ALA A 156 13.18 -7.89 8.55
C ALA A 156 13.89 -6.53 8.53
N VAL A 157 13.14 -5.42 8.51
CA VAL A 157 13.70 -4.07 8.57
C VAL A 157 14.44 -3.85 9.90
N ILE A 158 13.82 -4.18 11.04
CA ILE A 158 14.47 -4.05 12.35
C ILE A 158 15.73 -4.90 12.44
N ALA A 159 15.69 -6.13 11.96
CA ALA A 159 16.85 -7.02 11.97
C ALA A 159 18.00 -6.46 11.10
N THR A 160 17.67 -5.90 9.94
CA THR A 160 18.65 -5.28 9.04
C THR A 160 19.25 -4.02 9.66
N THR A 161 18.43 -3.16 10.27
CA THR A 161 18.90 -1.98 11.00
C THR A 161 19.81 -2.38 12.16
N GLY A 162 19.42 -3.36 12.98
CA GLY A 162 20.20 -3.82 14.13
C GLY A 162 21.53 -4.50 13.79
N THR A 163 21.72 -4.94 12.54
CA THR A 163 22.98 -5.54 12.07
C THR A 163 23.87 -4.56 11.32
N THR A 164 23.32 -3.43 10.85
CA THR A 164 24.04 -2.43 10.04
C THR A 164 24.62 -1.30 10.90
N PHE A 165 24.07 -1.04 12.09
CA PHE A 165 24.64 -0.12 13.07
C PHE A 165 25.42 -0.90 14.15
N PRO A 166 26.75 -0.70 14.33
CA PRO A 166 27.42 -1.05 15.58
C PRO A 166 26.96 -0.14 16.74
#